data_AF-A0A1F2JVT9-F1
#
_entry.id   AF-A0A1F2JVT9-F1
#
_cell.length_a   1.000
_cell.length_b   1.000
_cell.length_c   1.000
_cell.angle_alpha   90.00
_cell.angle_beta   90.00
_cell.angle_gamma   90.00
#
_symmetry.space_group_name_H-M   'P 1'
#
loop_
_entity.id
_entity.type
_entity.pdbx_description
1 polymer ?
#
loop_
_entity_poly.entity_id
_entity_poly.type
_entity_poly.pdbx_seq_one_letter_code
_entity_poly.pdbx_strand_id
1 'polypeptide(L)'
;MAKDFNGSGNILIKVGKGQEQQIFRSVSQIIQNTYPDKHVSFHWIDELIAKQYEKENKQVQLFILFSALTLLISALGITGLIMQNLEQRTKEIGIRKVLGATVFDISRLFSKDYLILSTLAIFIASPIAGYFSKKWLEDYAYNVGVQWWFFILAALAIFLISIITVNFQTIRAALNNPVDSLRNE
;
A
#
# COMPACT_ATOMS: atom_id res chain seq x y z
N MET A 1 20.94 -16.85 -13.55
CA MET A 1 21.14 -16.74 -15.01
C MET A 1 22.32 -15.81 -15.25
N ALA A 2 23.52 -16.29 -14.92
CA ALA A 2 24.76 -15.52 -14.91
C ALA A 2 25.86 -16.42 -15.49
N LYS A 3 25.91 -16.51 -16.81
CA LYS A 3 27.02 -17.03 -17.59
C LYS A 3 27.05 -16.19 -18.87
N ASP A 4 28.27 -15.86 -19.30
CA ASP A 4 28.62 -15.05 -20.48
C ASP A 4 28.98 -13.58 -20.18
N PHE A 5 29.83 -13.36 -19.18
CA PHE A 5 30.70 -12.17 -19.15
C PHE A 5 32.04 -12.52 -19.82
N ASN A 6 32.06 -12.48 -21.15
CA ASN A 6 33.27 -12.65 -21.96
C ASN A 6 33.93 -11.28 -22.16
N GLY A 7 34.91 -10.93 -21.32
CA GLY A 7 36.07 -10.07 -21.65
C GLY A 7 35.88 -8.71 -22.36
N SER A 8 34.68 -8.16 -22.49
CA SER A 8 34.45 -6.82 -23.04
C SER A 8 34.55 -5.79 -21.92
N GLY A 9 35.66 -5.05 -21.89
CA GLY A 9 35.81 -3.90 -21.00
C GLY A 9 34.71 -2.87 -21.30
N ASN A 10 33.81 -2.66 -20.35
CA ASN A 10 32.80 -1.61 -20.46
C ASN A 10 33.47 -0.27 -20.14
N ILE A 11 33.38 0.69 -21.05
CA ILE A 11 33.91 2.04 -20.87
C ILE A 11 32.74 2.97 -20.62
N LEU A 12 32.75 3.65 -19.46
CA LEU A 12 31.77 4.68 -19.14
C LEU A 12 32.30 6.05 -19.55
N ILE A 13 31.60 6.72 -20.46
CA ILE A 13 31.96 8.06 -20.93
C ILE A 13 30.91 9.04 -20.41
N LYS A 14 31.33 9.98 -19.57
CA LYS A 14 30.45 11.05 -19.09
C LYS A 14 30.36 12.14 -20.16
N VAL A 15 29.15 12.44 -20.61
CA VAL A 15 28.89 13.47 -21.63
C VAL A 15 28.28 14.72 -20.97
N GLY A 16 28.73 15.90 -21.40
CA GLY A 16 28.12 17.17 -21.02
C GLY A 16 26.76 17.37 -21.70
N LYS A 17 25.81 18.00 -20.99
CA LYS A 17 24.44 18.26 -21.49
C LYS A 17 24.48 18.95 -22.86
N GLY A 18 23.82 18.37 -23.86
CA GLY A 18 23.69 18.93 -25.21
C GLY A 18 24.78 18.54 -26.22
N GLN A 19 25.83 17.80 -25.82
CA GLN A 19 26.90 17.33 -26.72
C GLN A 19 26.81 15.82 -27.05
N GLU A 20 25.73 15.16 -26.64
CA GLU A 20 25.51 13.71 -26.70
C GLU A 20 25.67 13.11 -28.10
N GLN A 21 25.03 13.72 -29.10
CA GLN A 21 25.13 13.25 -30.48
C GLN A 21 26.51 13.52 -31.11
N GLN A 22 27.18 14.61 -30.72
CA GLN A 22 28.48 14.98 -31.27
C GLN A 22 29.58 14.07 -30.73
N ILE A 23 29.57 13.80 -29.41
CA ILE A 23 30.49 12.85 -28.78
C ILE A 23 30.23 11.43 -29.27
N PHE A 24 28.97 11.03 -29.45
CA PHE A 24 28.63 9.72 -30.03
C PHE A 24 29.28 9.55 -31.41
N ARG A 25 29.10 10.51 -32.32
CA ARG A 25 29.70 10.45 -33.67
C ARG A 25 31.23 10.39 -33.61
N SER A 26 31.88 11.23 -32.80
CA SER A 26 33.35 11.23 -32.67
C SER A 26 33.88 9.93 -32.09
N VAL A 27 33.23 9.38 -31.06
CA VAL A 27 33.64 8.11 -30.44
C VAL A 27 33.41 6.93 -31.37
N SER A 28 32.26 6.86 -32.06
CA SER A 28 31.99 5.81 -33.06
C SER A 28 33.03 5.82 -34.18
N GLN A 29 33.43 7.00 -34.65
CA GLN A 29 34.40 7.15 -35.73
C GLN A 29 35.83 6.75 -35.30
N ILE A 30 36.25 7.11 -34.08
CA ILE A 30 37.54 6.66 -33.51
C ILE A 30 37.56 5.15 -33.36
N ILE A 31 36.48 4.55 -32.85
CA ILE A 31 36.39 3.11 -32.63
C ILE A 31 36.39 2.32 -33.94
N GLN A 32 35.64 2.76 -34.97
CA GLN A 32 35.64 2.13 -36.28
C GLN A 32 37.00 2.20 -36.97
N ASN A 33 37.73 3.31 -36.82
CA ASN A 33 39.07 3.46 -37.39
C ASN A 33 40.15 2.67 -36.64
N THR A 34 39.98 2.44 -35.33
CA THR A 34 40.98 1.78 -34.48
C THR A 34 40.75 0.28 -34.37
N TYR A 35 39.49 -0.18 -34.41
CA TYR A 35 39.11 -1.59 -34.27
C TYR A 35 37.99 -1.98 -35.27
N PRO A 36 38.29 -2.12 -36.57
CA PRO A 36 37.30 -2.41 -37.61
C PRO A 36 36.53 -3.73 -37.42
N ASP A 37 37.17 -4.73 -36.81
CA ASP A 37 36.62 -6.09 -36.64
C ASP A 37 35.83 -6.29 -35.32
N LYS A 38 35.67 -5.25 -34.48
CA LYS A 38 34.93 -5.36 -33.21
C LYS A 38 33.58 -4.66 -33.29
N HIS A 39 32.50 -5.42 -33.09
CA HIS A 39 31.16 -4.88 -32.87
C HIS A 39 31.06 -4.25 -31.48
N VAL A 40 31.16 -2.92 -31.40
CA VAL A 40 30.94 -2.16 -30.16
C VAL A 40 29.46 -1.78 -30.06
N SER A 41 28.78 -2.29 -29.05
CA SER A 41 27.40 -1.90 -28.74
C SER A 41 27.41 -0.68 -27.84
N PHE A 42 26.75 0.39 -28.30
CA PHE A 42 26.56 1.60 -27.51
C PHE A 42 25.22 1.53 -26.79
N HIS A 43 25.24 1.68 -25.47
CA HIS A 43 24.05 1.76 -24.65
C HIS A 43 24.09 3.04 -23.82
N TRP A 44 22.99 3.79 -23.83
CA TRP A 44 22.81 4.90 -22.92
C TRP A 44 22.53 4.35 -21.53
N ILE A 45 23.25 4.85 -20.54
CA ILE A 45 23.01 4.52 -19.14
C ILE A 45 21.57 4.83 -18.74
N ASP A 46 20.98 5.89 -19.28
CA ASP A 46 19.59 6.27 -19.01
C ASP A 46 18.61 5.18 -19.43
N GLU A 47 18.87 4.47 -20.54
CA GLU A 47 18.01 3.39 -21.02
C GLU A 47 18.15 2.12 -20.16
N LEU A 48 19.37 1.84 -19.69
CA LEU A 48 19.63 0.75 -18.75
C LEU A 48 18.95 0.99 -17.40
N ILE A 49 19.05 2.23 -16.90
CA ILE A 49 18.38 2.68 -15.68
C ILE A 49 16.86 2.64 -15.86
N ALA A 50 16.32 3.14 -16.98
CA ALA A 50 14.89 3.11 -17.26
C ALA A 50 14.31 1.68 -17.28
N LYS A 51 15.02 0.72 -17.90
CA LYS A 51 14.64 -0.70 -17.87
C LYS A 51 14.63 -1.29 -16.46
N GLN A 52 15.51 -0.83 -15.59
CA GLN A 52 15.54 -1.26 -14.19
C GLN A 52 14.34 -0.68 -13.42
N TYR A 53 14.03 0.61 -13.61
CA TYR A 53 12.86 1.26 -13.01
C TYR A 53 11.52 0.69 -13.52
N GLU A 54 11.44 0.18 -14.76
CA GLU A 54 10.20 -0.47 -15.23
C GLU A 54 9.82 -1.69 -14.39
N LYS A 55 10.80 -2.48 -13.95
CA LYS A 55 10.54 -3.65 -13.09
C LYS A 55 10.08 -3.22 -11.70
N GLU A 56 10.73 -2.22 -11.13
CA GLU A 56 10.37 -1.66 -9.83
C GLU A 56 8.96 -1.04 -9.86
N ASN A 57 8.64 -0.27 -10.90
CA ASN A 57 7.31 0.32 -11.06
C ASN A 57 6.20 -0.72 -11.18
N LYS A 58 6.44 -1.82 -11.93
CA LYS A 58 5.47 -2.94 -12.00
C LYS A 58 5.25 -3.59 -10.64
N GLN A 59 6.32 -3.77 -9.88
CA GLN A 59 6.22 -4.33 -8.53
C GLN A 59 5.41 -3.41 -7.60
N VAL A 60 5.69 -2.11 -7.62
CA VAL A 60 4.90 -1.11 -6.87
C VAL A 60 3.42 -1.13 -7.27
N GLN A 61 3.11 -1.21 -8.57
CA GLN A 61 1.74 -1.30 -9.06
C GLN A 61 1.01 -2.54 -8.52
N LEU A 62 1.67 -3.71 -8.51
CA LEU A 62 1.10 -4.93 -7.92
C LEU A 62 0.86 -4.78 -6.42
N PHE A 63 1.79 -4.17 -5.67
CA PHE A 63 1.59 -3.91 -4.25
C PHE A 63 0.43 -2.97 -3.97
N ILE A 64 0.26 -1.91 -4.77
CA ILE A 64 -0.87 -0.99 -4.65
C ILE A 64 -2.18 -1.74 -4.92
N LEU A 65 -2.24 -2.55 -5.98
CA LEU A 65 -3.42 -3.34 -6.33
C LEU A 65 -3.79 -4.31 -5.20
N PHE A 66 -2.84 -5.10 -4.71
CA PHE A 66 -3.10 -6.04 -3.62
C PHE A 66 -3.47 -5.33 -2.33
N SER A 67 -2.83 -4.21 -2.01
CA SER A 67 -3.18 -3.41 -0.82
C SER A 67 -4.60 -2.87 -0.91
N ALA A 68 -5.03 -2.38 -2.08
CA ALA A 68 -6.40 -1.94 -2.31
C ALA A 68 -7.42 -3.10 -2.16
N LEU A 69 -7.12 -4.27 -2.72
CA LEU A 69 -7.97 -5.45 -2.57
C LEU A 69 -8.06 -5.92 -1.12
N THR A 70 -6.94 -5.98 -0.40
CA THR A 70 -6.91 -6.34 1.02
C THR A 70 -7.73 -5.37 1.86
N LEU A 71 -7.64 -4.07 1.57
CA LEU A 71 -8.43 -3.05 2.25
C LEU A 71 -9.93 -3.24 2.00
N LEU A 72 -10.34 -3.51 0.76
CA LEU A 72 -11.74 -3.80 0.43
C LEU A 72 -12.26 -5.05 1.15
N ILE A 73 -11.51 -6.15 1.11
CA ILE A 73 -11.89 -7.40 1.78
C ILE A 73 -11.96 -7.20 3.30
N SER A 74 -11.01 -6.47 3.88
CA SER A 74 -11.01 -6.13 5.30
C SER A 74 -12.25 -5.32 5.70
N ALA A 75 -12.62 -4.31 4.89
CA ALA A 75 -13.83 -3.52 5.12
C ALA A 75 -15.11 -4.38 5.04
N LEU A 76 -15.19 -5.31 4.09
CA LEU A 76 -16.30 -6.27 4.00
C LEU A 76 -16.36 -7.21 5.22
N GLY A 77 -15.21 -7.69 5.69
CA GLY A 77 -15.13 -8.54 6.87
C GLY A 77 -15.58 -7.83 8.15
N ILE A 78 -15.10 -6.61 8.37
CA ILE A 78 -15.53 -5.76 9.49
C ILE A 78 -17.04 -5.50 9.40
N THR A 79 -17.54 -5.22 8.21
CA THR A 79 -18.98 -5.01 7.95
C THR A 79 -19.81 -6.24 8.35
N GLY A 80 -19.39 -7.44 7.95
CA GLY A 80 -20.06 -8.68 8.33
C GLY A 80 -20.07 -8.92 9.84
N LEU A 81 -18.94 -8.70 10.51
CA LEU A 81 -18.83 -8.84 11.96
C LEU A 81 -19.69 -7.84 12.73
N ILE A 82 -19.79 -6.59 12.25
CA ILE A 82 -20.66 -5.56 12.84
C ILE A 82 -22.12 -6.00 12.70
N MET A 83 -22.53 -6.44 11.51
CA MET A 83 -23.92 -6.85 11.24
C MET A 83 -24.34 -7.99 12.17
N GLN A 84 -23.49 -9.01 12.35
CA GLN A 84 -23.77 -10.13 13.25
C GLN A 84 -23.88 -9.70 14.71
N ASN A 85 -23.00 -8.80 15.18
CA ASN A 85 -23.07 -8.27 16.55
C ASN A 85 -24.32 -7.41 16.78
N LEU A 86 -24.75 -6.66 15.75
CA LEU A 86 -25.97 -5.88 15.80
C LEU A 86 -27.19 -6.79 15.90
N GLU A 87 -27.27 -7.86 15.10
CA GLU A 87 -28.36 -8.84 15.16
C GLU A 87 -28.51 -9.45 16.57
N GLN A 88 -27.40 -9.89 17.16
CA GLN A 88 -27.39 -10.46 18.52
C GLN A 88 -27.83 -9.46 19.60
N ARG A 89 -27.59 -8.16 19.38
CA ARG A 89 -27.91 -7.08 20.33
C ARG A 89 -29.16 -6.28 19.95
N THR A 90 -29.91 -6.69 18.92
CA THR A 90 -31.08 -5.96 18.41
C THR A 90 -32.13 -5.73 19.50
N LYS A 91 -32.38 -6.73 20.37
CA LYS A 91 -33.34 -6.62 21.48
C LYS A 91 -32.92 -5.55 22.51
N GLU A 92 -31.64 -5.49 22.87
CA GLU A 92 -31.10 -4.46 23.78
C GLU A 92 -31.17 -3.05 23.16
N ILE A 93 -30.84 -2.94 21.86
CA ILE A 93 -30.87 -1.69 21.10
C ILE A 93 -32.30 -1.18 20.96
N GLY A 94 -33.26 -2.07 20.67
CA GLY A 94 -34.68 -1.74 20.57
C GLY A 94 -35.24 -1.20 21.87
N ILE A 95 -34.95 -1.85 23.01
CA ILE A 95 -35.37 -1.38 24.33
C ILE A 95 -34.75 0.00 24.65
N ARG A 96 -33.45 0.19 24.41
CA ARG A 96 -32.78 1.48 24.64
C ARG A 96 -33.36 2.60 23.77
N LYS A 97 -33.70 2.31 22.51
CA LYS A 97 -34.27 3.29 21.58
C LYS A 97 -35.68 3.72 22.00
N VAL A 98 -36.51 2.79 22.51
CA VAL A 98 -37.83 3.11 23.09
C VAL A 98 -37.70 3.92 24.38
N LEU A 99 -36.64 3.69 25.16
CA LEU A 99 -36.31 4.48 26.35
C LEU A 99 -35.66 5.84 26.03
N GLY A 100 -35.56 6.24 24.75
CA GLY A 100 -35.09 7.56 24.33
C GLY A 100 -33.60 7.65 24.00
N ALA A 101 -32.86 6.54 23.91
CA ALA A 101 -31.46 6.55 23.49
C ALA A 101 -31.32 7.00 22.02
N THR A 102 -30.37 7.89 21.76
CA THR A 102 -30.13 8.39 20.40
C THR A 102 -29.32 7.39 19.57
N VAL A 103 -29.42 7.48 18.24
CA VAL A 103 -28.56 6.71 17.31
C VAL A 103 -27.07 6.98 17.57
N PHE A 104 -26.74 8.17 18.07
CA PHE A 104 -25.38 8.57 18.42
C PHE A 104 -24.84 7.79 19.62
N ASP A 105 -25.66 7.53 20.65
CA ASP A 105 -25.25 6.77 21.83
C ASP A 105 -24.92 5.32 21.47
N ILE A 106 -25.69 4.74 20.54
CA ILE A 106 -25.46 3.40 20.01
C ILE A 106 -24.17 3.40 19.17
N SER A 107 -24.00 4.37 18.25
CA SER A 107 -22.79 4.49 17.44
C SER A 107 -21.52 4.67 18.28
N ARG A 108 -21.58 5.42 19.38
CA ARG A 108 -20.45 5.65 20.27
C ARG A 108 -19.99 4.37 20.98
N LEU A 109 -20.94 3.52 21.39
CA LEU A 109 -20.64 2.25 22.04
C LEU A 109 -19.86 1.32 21.10
N PHE A 110 -20.40 1.10 19.89
CA PHE A 110 -19.75 0.25 18.89
C PHE A 110 -18.42 0.84 18.42
N SER A 111 -18.37 2.16 18.18
CA SER A 111 -17.14 2.84 17.78
C SER A 111 -16.04 2.65 18.81
N LYS A 112 -16.34 2.68 20.11
CA LYS A 112 -15.32 2.46 21.17
C LYS A 112 -14.73 1.06 21.10
N ASP A 113 -15.56 0.03 20.97
CA ASP A 113 -15.11 -1.36 20.94
C ASP A 113 -14.22 -1.63 19.71
N TYR A 114 -14.62 -1.11 18.54
CA TYR A 114 -13.82 -1.21 17.32
C TYR A 114 -12.53 -0.39 17.37
N LEU A 115 -12.53 0.81 17.97
CA LEU A 115 -11.33 1.63 18.13
C LEU A 115 -10.29 0.96 19.04
N ILE A 116 -10.73 0.29 20.12
CA ILE A 116 -9.84 -0.49 20.99
C ILE A 116 -9.20 -1.63 20.18
N LEU A 117 -10.02 -2.35 19.41
CA LEU A 117 -9.54 -3.46 18.58
C LEU A 117 -8.56 -2.99 17.49
N SER A 118 -8.85 -1.87 16.81
CA SER A 118 -7.95 -1.26 15.82
C SER A 118 -6.64 -0.79 16.46
N THR A 119 -6.68 -0.23 17.67
CA THR A 119 -5.46 0.21 18.39
C THR A 119 -4.55 -0.98 18.71
N LEU A 120 -5.12 -2.07 19.23
CA LEU A 120 -4.41 -3.32 19.49
C LEU A 120 -3.79 -3.89 18.21
N ALA A 121 -4.55 -3.90 17.10
CA ALA A 121 -4.06 -4.36 15.81
C ALA A 121 -2.86 -3.52 15.31
N ILE A 122 -2.94 -2.19 15.41
CA ILE A 122 -1.84 -1.28 15.01
C ILE A 122 -0.60 -1.52 15.87
N PHE A 123 -0.77 -1.72 17.19
CA PHE A 123 0.33 -1.92 18.12
C PHE A 123 1.10 -3.22 17.84
N ILE A 124 0.40 -4.27 17.40
CA ILE A 124 0.99 -5.55 17.02
C ILE A 124 1.54 -5.49 15.59
N ALA A 125 0.83 -4.87 14.66
CA ALA A 125 1.23 -4.81 13.25
C ALA A 125 2.47 -3.93 13.02
N SER A 126 2.61 -2.81 13.76
CA SER A 126 3.73 -1.87 13.59
C SER A 126 5.12 -2.50 13.77
N PRO A 127 5.43 -3.24 14.86
CA PRO A 127 6.74 -3.89 15.03
C PRO A 127 6.97 -5.00 14.00
N ILE A 128 5.93 -5.74 13.63
CA ILE A 128 6.02 -6.79 12.59
C ILE A 128 6.38 -6.15 11.26
N ALA A 129 5.61 -5.14 10.83
CA ALA A 129 5.86 -4.41 9.59
C ALA A 129 7.25 -3.76 9.60
N GLY A 130 7.65 -3.11 10.70
CA GLY A 130 8.99 -2.53 10.83
C GLY A 130 10.12 -3.55 10.67
N TYR A 131 9.97 -4.74 11.26
CA TYR A 131 10.94 -5.82 11.12
C TYR A 131 11.06 -6.33 9.67
N PHE A 132 9.94 -6.63 9.03
CA PHE A 132 9.95 -7.10 7.64
C PHE A 132 10.43 -6.04 6.66
N SER A 133 10.01 -4.79 6.83
CA SER A 133 10.47 -3.67 6.00
C SER A 133 11.97 -3.44 6.15
N LYS A 134 12.50 -3.51 7.37
CA LYS A 134 13.95 -3.37 7.58
C LYS A 134 14.72 -4.51 6.90
N LYS A 135 14.30 -5.75 7.11
CA LYS A 135 14.93 -6.93 6.49
C LYS A 135 14.91 -6.87 4.97
N TRP A 136 13.82 -6.37 4.37
CA TRP A 136 13.76 -6.18 2.93
C TRP A 136 14.67 -5.03 2.47
N LEU A 137 14.72 -3.91 3.19
CA LEU A 137 15.60 -2.80 2.82
C LEU A 137 17.10 -3.12 2.91
N GLU A 138 17.49 -4.11 3.72
CA GLU A 138 18.89 -4.54 3.85
C GLU A 138 19.46 -5.10 2.53
N ASP A 139 18.62 -5.62 1.63
CA ASP A 139 19.04 -6.11 0.31
C ASP A 139 19.37 -4.97 -0.69
N TYR A 140 19.08 -3.71 -0.33
CA TYR A 140 19.32 -2.54 -1.18
C TYR A 140 20.54 -1.73 -0.73
N ALA A 141 21.47 -1.50 -1.66
CA ALA A 141 22.69 -0.71 -1.43
C ALA A 141 22.42 0.76 -1.07
N TYR A 142 21.28 1.31 -1.49
CA TYR A 142 20.79 2.63 -1.11
C TYR A 142 19.43 2.46 -0.43
N ASN A 143 19.43 2.39 0.90
CA ASN A 143 18.21 2.20 1.69
C ASN A 143 17.83 3.48 2.43
N VAL A 144 16.55 3.86 2.33
CA VAL A 144 15.98 4.96 3.11
C VAL A 144 15.40 4.32 4.37
N GLY A 145 16.09 4.44 5.50
CA GLY A 145 15.64 3.81 6.76
C GLY A 145 14.14 4.03 7.03
N VAL A 146 13.47 3.00 7.56
CA VAL A 146 12.02 3.03 7.82
C VAL A 146 11.68 4.20 8.73
N GLN A 147 11.00 5.21 8.20
CA GLN A 147 10.65 6.39 8.97
C GLN A 147 9.39 6.16 9.79
N TRP A 148 9.45 6.52 11.06
CA TRP A 148 8.37 6.37 12.03
C TRP A 148 7.03 7.00 11.61
N TRP A 149 7.05 8.08 10.84
CA TRP A 149 5.84 8.78 10.40
C TRP A 149 4.96 7.92 9.47
N PHE A 150 5.53 6.93 8.76
CA PHE A 150 4.74 6.01 7.93
C PHE A 150 3.73 5.22 8.77
N PHE A 151 4.11 4.81 9.99
CA PHE A 151 3.20 4.11 10.91
C PHE A 151 2.10 5.03 11.42
N ILE A 152 2.41 6.30 11.70
CA ILE A 152 1.42 7.29 12.13
C ILE A 152 0.39 7.52 11.02
N LEU A 153 0.84 7.67 9.77
CA LEU A 153 -0.04 7.90 8.63
C LEU A 153 -0.91 6.66 8.35
N ALA A 154 -0.34 5.45 8.44
CA ALA A 154 -1.09 4.21 8.32
C ALA A 154 -2.13 4.03 9.45
N ALA A 155 -1.74 4.32 10.69
CA ALA A 155 -2.65 4.28 11.84
C ALA A 155 -3.83 5.25 11.65
N LEU A 156 -3.55 6.48 11.21
CA LEU A 156 -4.56 7.49 10.95
C LEU A 156 -5.52 7.03 9.83
N ALA A 157 -5.00 6.47 8.74
CA ALA A 157 -5.82 5.90 7.67
C ALA A 157 -6.73 4.77 8.16
N ILE A 158 -6.20 3.83 8.96
CA ILE A 158 -6.98 2.72 9.54
C ILE A 158 -8.07 3.26 10.46
N PHE A 159 -7.77 4.25 11.31
CA PHE A 159 -8.76 4.87 12.18
C PHE A 159 -9.86 5.57 11.39
N LEU A 160 -9.52 6.34 10.35
CA LEU A 160 -10.50 6.98 9.49
C LEU A 160 -11.43 5.97 8.83
N ILE A 161 -10.87 4.91 8.24
CA ILE A 161 -11.65 3.86 7.59
C ILE A 161 -12.57 3.17 8.61
N SER A 162 -12.03 2.78 9.77
CA SER A 162 -12.78 2.12 10.83
C SER A 162 -13.96 2.98 11.32
N ILE A 163 -13.71 4.26 11.61
CA ILE A 163 -14.74 5.21 12.05
C ILE A 163 -15.81 5.39 10.96
N ILE A 164 -15.41 5.58 9.70
CA ILE A 164 -16.35 5.76 8.58
C ILE A 164 -17.21 4.51 8.41
N THR A 165 -16.62 3.32 8.39
CA THR A 165 -17.33 2.06 8.21
C THR A 165 -18.30 1.77 9.35
N VAL A 166 -17.85 1.95 10.61
CA VAL A 166 -18.70 1.70 11.78
C VAL A 166 -19.88 2.67 11.81
N ASN A 167 -19.63 3.98 11.64
CA ASN A 167 -20.70 4.97 11.65
C ASN A 167 -21.71 4.74 10.53
N PHE A 168 -21.23 4.47 9.31
CA PHE A 168 -22.10 4.18 8.17
C PHE A 168 -23.01 2.97 8.45
N GLN A 169 -22.44 1.88 8.97
CA GLN A 169 -23.17 0.66 9.32
C GLN A 169 -24.17 0.88 10.45
N THR A 170 -23.76 1.53 11.54
CA THR A 170 -24.64 1.74 12.70
C THR A 170 -25.80 2.67 12.36
N ILE A 171 -25.56 3.73 11.59
CA ILE A 171 -26.62 4.63 11.11
C ILE A 171 -27.59 3.86 10.22
N ARG A 172 -27.08 3.10 9.25
CA ARG A 172 -27.93 2.30 8.35
C ARG A 172 -28.78 1.28 9.12
N ALA A 173 -28.21 0.60 10.11
CA ALA A 173 -28.93 -0.34 10.95
C ALA A 173 -29.96 0.36 11.86
N ALA A 174 -29.64 1.54 12.40
CA ALA A 174 -30.55 2.29 13.24
C ALA A 174 -31.71 2.95 12.49
N LEU A 175 -31.52 3.26 11.19
CA LEU A 175 -32.55 3.78 10.30
C LEU A 175 -33.47 2.69 9.75
N ASN A 176 -33.00 1.44 9.67
CA ASN A 176 -33.88 0.32 9.39
C ASN A 176 -34.90 0.18 10.53
N ASN A 177 -36.17 0.18 10.16
CA ASN A 177 -37.27 0.50 11.06
C ASN A 177 -37.45 -0.62 12.11
N PRO A 178 -37.30 -0.34 13.43
CA PRO A 178 -37.42 -1.36 14.48
C PRO A 178 -38.85 -1.93 14.62
N VAL A 179 -39.82 -1.30 13.96
CA VAL A 179 -41.23 -1.71 13.95
C VAL A 179 -41.44 -3.01 13.18
N ASP A 180 -40.63 -3.33 12.16
CA ASP A 180 -40.77 -4.60 11.43
C ASP A 180 -40.19 -5.79 12.19
N SER A 181 -39.18 -5.56 13.06
CA SER A 181 -38.62 -6.60 13.93
C SER A 181 -39.54 -7.03 15.08
N LEU A 182 -40.54 -6.23 15.43
CA LEU A 182 -41.54 -6.56 16.47
C LEU A 182 -42.85 -7.13 15.91
N ARG A 183 -43.06 -7.06 14.58
CA ARG A 183 -44.28 -7.53 13.92
C ARG A 183 -44.15 -8.94 13.32
N ASN A 184 -42.94 -9.49 13.28
CA ASN A 184 -42.64 -10.82 12.74
C ASN A 184 -42.42 -11.90 13.82
N GLU A 185 -42.71 -11.59 15.09
CA GLU A 185 -43.10 -12.57 16.13
C GLU A 185 -44.60 -12.41 16.39
#